data_AF-A0AAW9H0K3-F1
#
_entry.id   AF-A0AAW9H0K3-F1
#
_cell.length_a   1.000
_cell.length_b   1.000
_cell.length_c   1.000
_cell.angle_alpha   90.00
_cell.angle_beta   90.00
_cell.angle_gamma   90.00
#
_symmetry.space_group_name_H-M   'P 1'
#
loop_
_entity.id
_entity.type
_entity.pdbx_description
1 polymer ?
#
loop_
_entity_poly.entity_id
_entity_poly.type
_entity_poly.pdbx_seq_one_letter_code
_entity_poly.pdbx_strand_id
1 'polypeptide(L)'
;MLSEESKAKIKDFYLVFSMNFPAHKIEESCSYFLPELEGDVPWTLIFSSLGNVVGEEIKSGSFRKRKEIFALIESAMKCGDEGLSTVVATGLLEELYKLAEKDEALMNELLVQLDGESVSYLKGWLEWSGGKWGRTCS
;
A
#
# COMPACT_ATOMS: atom_id res chain seq x y z
N MET A 1 -1.34 -8.71 -19.02
CA MET A 1 -1.66 -7.32 -19.37
C MET A 1 -2.93 -6.95 -18.60
N LEU A 2 -2.93 -5.84 -17.85
CA LEU A 2 -4.11 -5.43 -17.06
C LEU A 2 -5.29 -5.14 -17.98
N SER A 3 -6.49 -5.59 -17.60
CA SER A 3 -7.71 -5.24 -18.32
C SER A 3 -8.00 -3.75 -18.17
N GLU A 4 -8.71 -3.15 -19.14
CA GLU A 4 -9.14 -1.75 -19.03
C GLU A 4 -10.06 -1.51 -17.82
N GLU A 5 -10.85 -2.51 -17.45
CA GLU A 5 -11.68 -2.47 -16.24
C GLU A 5 -10.82 -2.40 -14.96
N SER A 6 -9.79 -3.23 -14.87
CA SER A 6 -8.86 -3.22 -13.73
C SER A 6 -8.09 -1.91 -13.67
N LYS A 7 -7.64 -1.37 -14.81
CA LYS A 7 -6.98 -0.05 -14.87
C LYS A 7 -7.90 1.06 -14.34
N ALA A 8 -9.18 1.04 -14.71
CA ALA A 8 -10.16 2.01 -14.20
C ALA A 8 -10.32 1.89 -12.67
N LYS A 9 -10.49 0.67 -12.15
CA LYS A 9 -10.59 0.44 -10.69
C LYS A 9 -9.33 0.87 -9.94
N ILE A 10 -8.15 0.62 -10.50
CA ILE A 10 -6.88 1.07 -9.91
C ILE A 10 -6.81 2.60 -9.85
N LYS A 11 -7.20 3.27 -10.94
CA LYS A 11 -7.23 4.74 -11.00
C LYS A 11 -8.23 5.30 -9.99
N ASP A 12 -9.42 4.74 -9.91
CA ASP A 12 -10.45 5.16 -8.95
C ASP A 12 -9.99 4.96 -7.51
N PHE A 13 -9.40 3.80 -7.21
CA PHE A 13 -8.81 3.54 -5.89
C PHE A 13 -7.70 4.54 -5.59
N TYR A 14 -6.78 4.79 -6.50
CA TYR A 14 -5.68 5.75 -6.30
C TYR A 14 -6.22 7.15 -5.97
N LEU A 15 -7.25 7.63 -6.68
CA LEU A 15 -7.85 8.94 -6.44
C LEU A 15 -8.45 9.01 -5.04
N VAL A 16 -9.28 8.02 -4.65
CA VAL A 16 -9.89 7.98 -3.31
C VAL A 16 -8.84 7.82 -2.21
N PHE A 17 -7.85 6.97 -2.43
CA PHE A 17 -6.80 6.69 -1.47
C PHE A 17 -5.91 7.91 -1.27
N SER A 18 -5.46 8.56 -2.33
CA SER A 18 -4.59 9.75 -2.26
C SER A 18 -5.24 10.95 -1.57
N MET A 19 -6.57 11.11 -1.64
CA MET A 19 -7.32 12.13 -0.89
C MET A 19 -7.20 11.98 0.63
N ASN A 20 -6.68 10.86 1.12
CA ASN A 20 -6.42 10.68 2.54
C ASN A 20 -5.14 11.39 3.00
N PHE A 21 -4.32 11.91 2.11
CA PHE A 21 -3.02 12.49 2.45
C PHE A 21 -2.95 13.96 2.03
N PRO A 22 -2.08 14.77 2.66
CA PRO A 22 -1.85 16.14 2.22
C PRO A 22 -1.40 16.18 0.75
N ALA A 23 -2.02 17.02 -0.07
CA ALA A 23 -1.76 17.10 -1.52
C ALA A 23 -0.27 17.28 -1.84
N HIS A 24 0.44 18.14 -1.11
CA HIS A 24 1.87 18.37 -1.31
C HIS A 24 2.73 17.10 -1.11
N LYS A 25 2.35 16.19 -0.21
CA LYS A 25 3.08 14.92 -0.02
C LYS A 25 2.84 13.96 -1.18
N ILE A 26 1.62 13.94 -1.71
CA ILE A 26 1.28 13.14 -2.89
C ILE A 26 1.98 13.70 -4.12
N GLU A 27 1.98 15.02 -4.30
CA GLU A 27 2.67 15.69 -5.40
C GLU A 27 4.18 15.44 -5.34
N GLU A 28 4.81 15.53 -4.17
CA GLU A 28 6.23 15.23 -4.00
C GLU A 28 6.54 13.78 -4.36
N SER A 29 5.79 12.83 -3.78
CA SER A 29 5.94 11.40 -3.99
C SER A 29 5.69 10.98 -5.45
N CYS A 30 4.72 11.60 -6.12
CA CYS A 30 4.34 11.27 -7.49
C CYS A 30 4.87 12.25 -8.53
N SER A 31 5.71 13.23 -8.15
CA SER A 31 6.15 14.34 -9.04
C SER A 31 6.76 13.85 -10.36
N TYR A 32 7.45 12.71 -10.32
CA TYR A 32 8.05 12.05 -11.48
C TYR A 32 7.02 11.34 -12.40
N PHE A 33 5.80 11.10 -11.92
CA PHE A 33 4.75 10.32 -12.58
C PHE A 33 3.52 11.17 -12.99
N LEU A 34 3.37 12.37 -12.40
CA LEU A 34 2.25 13.29 -12.67
C LEU A 34 2.08 13.73 -14.14
N PRO A 35 3.13 13.89 -14.96
CA PRO A 35 2.94 14.31 -16.35
C PRO A 35 2.23 13.25 -17.24
N GLU A 36 2.20 11.98 -16.85
CA GLU A 36 1.73 10.88 -17.71
C GLU A 36 1.02 9.74 -16.94
N LEU A 37 0.09 10.07 -16.03
CA LEU A 37 -0.87 9.08 -15.48
C LEU A 37 -1.79 8.44 -16.56
N GLU A 38 -1.52 8.69 -17.85
CA GLU A 38 -2.27 8.21 -19.01
C GLU A 38 -1.52 7.21 -19.91
N GLY A 39 -0.25 6.85 -19.66
CA GLY A 39 0.49 6.01 -20.61
C GLY A 39 1.40 4.94 -20.01
N ASP A 40 2.51 5.36 -19.41
CA ASP A 40 3.70 4.51 -19.43
C ASP A 40 4.26 4.12 -18.05
N VAL A 41 3.68 4.65 -16.96
CA VAL A 41 4.15 4.33 -15.60
C VAL A 41 3.39 3.11 -15.06
N PRO A 42 4.08 2.02 -14.69
CA PRO A 42 3.45 0.89 -14.00
C PRO A 42 2.82 1.32 -12.68
N TRP A 43 1.55 0.97 -12.48
CA TRP A 43 0.81 1.27 -11.24
C TRP A 43 1.51 0.78 -9.97
N THR A 44 2.26 -0.32 -10.04
CA THR A 44 3.04 -0.83 -8.90
C THR A 44 4.11 0.17 -8.45
N LEU A 45 4.73 0.92 -9.36
CA LEU A 45 5.71 1.97 -9.01
C LEU A 45 5.04 3.19 -8.37
N ILE A 46 3.86 3.57 -8.86
CA ILE A 46 3.06 4.66 -8.27
C ILE A 46 2.72 4.30 -6.82
N PHE A 47 2.24 3.08 -6.58
CA PHE A 47 1.84 2.62 -5.24
C PHE A 47 3.04 2.40 -4.32
N SER A 48 4.19 1.97 -4.85
CA SER A 48 5.44 1.93 -4.09
C SER A 48 5.88 3.32 -3.67
N SER A 49 5.79 4.32 -4.55
CA SER A 49 6.09 5.70 -4.14
C SER A 49 5.16 6.20 -3.03
N LEU A 50 3.85 5.89 -3.13
CA LEU A 50 2.87 6.20 -2.10
C LEU A 50 3.17 5.53 -0.75
N GLY A 51 3.82 4.35 -0.75
CA GLY A 51 4.16 3.62 0.47
C GLY A 51 4.91 4.48 1.50
N ASN A 52 5.79 5.38 1.05
CA ASN A 52 6.49 6.32 1.93
C ASN A 52 5.52 7.30 2.62
N VAL A 53 4.62 7.92 1.85
CA VAL A 53 3.61 8.85 2.37
C VAL A 53 2.69 8.15 3.36
N VAL A 54 2.27 6.93 3.01
CA VAL A 54 1.38 6.11 3.85
C VAL A 54 2.08 5.70 5.14
N GLY A 55 3.35 5.28 5.09
CA GLY A 55 4.13 4.90 6.27
C GLY A 55 4.29 6.07 7.25
N GLU A 56 4.55 7.28 6.75
CA GLU A 56 4.59 8.49 7.59
C GLU A 56 3.23 8.82 8.22
N GLU A 57 2.16 8.72 7.45
CA GLU A 57 0.81 9.00 7.93
C GLU A 57 0.36 7.94 8.96
N ILE A 58 0.78 6.68 8.82
CA ILE A 58 0.54 5.66 9.84
C ILE A 58 1.21 6.08 11.16
N LYS A 59 2.49 6.46 11.10
CA LYS A 59 3.26 6.83 12.30
C LYS A 59 2.76 8.09 13.00
N SER A 60 2.44 9.13 12.24
CA SER A 60 2.13 10.46 12.77
C SER A 60 0.64 10.78 12.85
N GLY A 61 -0.18 10.03 12.11
CA GLY A 61 -1.62 10.25 12.02
C GLY A 61 -2.39 9.84 13.27
N SER A 62 -3.64 10.26 13.33
CA SER A 62 -4.56 9.82 14.40
C SER A 62 -4.92 8.34 14.22
N PHE A 63 -5.31 7.67 15.32
CA PHE A 63 -5.82 6.30 15.24
C PHE A 63 -6.97 6.14 14.25
N ARG A 64 -7.88 7.12 14.19
CA ARG A 64 -8.97 7.15 13.23
C ARG A 64 -8.43 7.15 11.79
N LYS A 65 -7.43 7.98 11.51
CA LYS A 65 -6.85 8.10 10.18
C LYS A 65 -6.13 6.81 9.75
N ARG A 66 -5.37 6.20 10.66
CA ARG A 66 -4.79 4.87 10.45
C ARG A 66 -5.85 3.85 10.06
N LYS A 67 -6.93 3.78 10.84
CA LYS A 67 -8.02 2.84 10.60
C LYS A 67 -8.69 3.05 9.23
N GLU A 68 -8.86 4.31 8.82
CA GLU A 68 -9.39 4.63 7.48
C GLU A 68 -8.44 4.14 6.37
N ILE A 69 -7.13 4.33 6.51
CA ILE A 69 -6.12 3.84 5.55
C ILE A 69 -6.16 2.32 5.45
N PHE A 70 -6.10 1.61 6.58
CA PHE A 70 -6.12 0.14 6.59
C PHE A 70 -7.44 -0.44 6.06
N ALA A 71 -8.58 0.20 6.33
CA ALA A 71 -9.86 -0.21 5.76
C ALA A 71 -9.91 -0.10 4.23
N LEU A 72 -9.27 0.93 3.66
CA LEU A 72 -9.17 1.07 2.21
C LEU A 72 -8.26 0.00 1.59
N ILE A 73 -7.12 -0.29 2.24
CA ILE A 73 -6.22 -1.39 1.82
C ILE A 73 -6.97 -2.72 1.83
N GLU A 74 -7.64 -3.04 2.94
CA GLU A 74 -8.46 -4.26 3.07
C GLU A 74 -9.53 -4.33 1.97
N SER A 75 -10.25 -3.23 1.73
CA SER A 75 -11.28 -3.18 0.69
C SER A 75 -10.70 -3.44 -0.69
N ALA A 76 -9.50 -2.97 -0.99
CA ALA A 76 -8.85 -3.21 -2.28
C ALA A 76 -8.34 -4.64 -2.41
N MET A 77 -7.82 -5.24 -1.34
CA MET A 77 -7.44 -6.65 -1.33
C MET A 77 -8.65 -7.56 -1.57
N LYS A 78 -9.81 -7.24 -0.96
CA LYS A 78 -11.06 -8.03 -1.01
C LYS A 78 -11.98 -7.71 -2.19
N CYS A 79 -11.62 -6.80 -3.09
CA CYS A 79 -12.55 -6.29 -4.11
C CYS A 79 -12.89 -7.28 -5.24
N GLY A 80 -12.20 -8.42 -5.30
CA GLY A 80 -12.37 -9.44 -6.34
C GLY A 80 -11.75 -9.08 -7.70
N ASP A 81 -11.12 -7.91 -7.84
CA ASP A 81 -10.33 -7.54 -9.03
C ASP A 81 -8.85 -7.89 -8.81
N GLU A 82 -8.37 -8.93 -9.50
CA GLU A 82 -6.99 -9.40 -9.38
C GLU A 82 -5.94 -8.34 -9.75
N GLY A 83 -6.28 -7.42 -10.65
CA GLY A 83 -5.38 -6.34 -11.06
C GLY A 83 -5.16 -5.34 -9.94
N LEU A 84 -6.25 -4.86 -9.33
CA LEU A 84 -6.19 -3.94 -8.19
C LEU A 84 -5.53 -4.59 -6.98
N SER A 85 -5.94 -5.80 -6.60
CA SER A 85 -5.35 -6.47 -5.44
C SER A 85 -3.85 -6.73 -5.63
N THR A 86 -3.41 -7.12 -6.84
CA THR A 86 -1.98 -7.29 -7.15
C THR A 86 -1.20 -5.98 -7.02
N VAL A 87 -1.74 -4.87 -7.56
CA VAL A 87 -1.07 -3.55 -7.49
C VAL A 87 -0.95 -3.08 -6.04
N VAL A 88 -2.00 -3.23 -5.23
CA VAL A 88 -1.97 -2.86 -3.81
C VAL A 88 -1.00 -3.76 -3.05
N ALA A 89 -1.02 -5.07 -3.30
CA ALA A 89 -0.17 -6.00 -2.60
C ALA A 89 1.32 -5.76 -2.92
N THR A 90 1.69 -5.80 -4.20
CA THR A 90 3.08 -5.68 -4.65
C THR A 90 3.62 -4.25 -4.56
N GLY A 91 2.79 -3.26 -4.85
CA GLY A 91 3.18 -1.86 -4.88
C GLY A 91 3.16 -1.24 -3.49
N LEU A 92 2.08 -1.41 -2.73
CA LEU A 92 1.89 -0.72 -1.46
C LEU A 92 2.25 -1.58 -0.24
N LEU A 93 1.72 -2.79 -0.11
CA LEU A 93 1.94 -3.62 1.09
C LEU A 93 3.41 -4.03 1.22
N GLU A 94 4.06 -4.46 0.14
CA GLU A 94 5.48 -4.80 0.18
C GLU A 94 6.35 -3.59 0.55
N GLU A 95 6.02 -2.39 0.04
CA GLU A 95 6.78 -1.18 0.38
C GLU A 95 6.60 -0.81 1.86
N LEU A 96 5.36 -0.82 2.35
CA LEU A 96 5.07 -0.59 3.76
C LEU A 96 5.82 -1.57 4.65
N TYR A 97 5.89 -2.85 4.26
CA TYR A 97 6.64 -3.84 4.99
C TYR A 97 8.14 -3.54 5.00
N LYS A 98 8.75 -3.22 3.84
CA LYS A 98 10.17 -2.85 3.74
C LYS A 98 10.52 -1.64 4.61
N LEU A 99 9.63 -0.65 4.67
CA LEU A 99 9.78 0.51 5.56
C LEU A 99 9.70 0.09 7.02
N ALA A 100 8.76 -0.80 7.36
CA ALA A 100 8.56 -1.33 8.70
C ALA A 100 9.72 -2.21 9.20
N GLU A 101 10.48 -2.88 8.31
CA GLU A 101 11.64 -3.67 8.72
C GLU A 101 12.68 -2.86 9.50
N LYS A 102 12.73 -1.54 9.27
CA LYS A 102 13.64 -0.60 9.93
C LYS A 102 12.93 0.24 11.00
N ASP A 103 11.64 0.04 11.22
CA ASP A 103 10.79 0.84 12.09
C ASP A 103 9.82 -0.05 12.89
N GLU A 104 10.18 -0.35 14.13
CA GLU A 104 9.40 -1.22 15.01
C GLU A 104 8.00 -0.67 15.30
N ALA A 105 7.83 0.65 15.38
CA ALA A 105 6.52 1.24 15.63
C ALA A 105 5.59 1.04 14.42
N LEU A 106 6.12 1.24 13.21
CA LEU A 106 5.38 0.96 11.98
C LEU A 106 5.07 -0.53 11.85
N MET A 107 6.02 -1.41 12.16
CA MET A 107 5.82 -2.86 12.14
C MET A 107 4.69 -3.28 13.09
N ASN A 108 4.66 -2.74 14.31
CA ASN A 108 3.59 -3.02 15.26
C ASN A 108 2.22 -2.58 14.74
N GLU A 109 2.12 -1.40 14.12
CA GLU A 109 0.86 -0.94 13.52
C GLU A 109 0.41 -1.84 12.37
N LEU A 110 1.34 -2.30 11.51
CA LEU A 110 1.02 -3.27 10.45
C LEU A 110 0.51 -4.60 11.02
N LEU A 111 1.18 -5.14 12.03
CA LEU A 111 0.80 -6.40 12.67
C LEU A 111 -0.57 -6.34 13.35
N VAL A 112 -0.95 -5.17 13.88
CA VAL A 112 -2.22 -4.98 14.61
C VAL A 112 -3.38 -4.67 13.68
N GLN A 113 -3.17 -3.89 12.62
CA GLN A 113 -4.27 -3.32 11.83
C GLN A 113 -4.46 -3.94 10.44
N LEU A 114 -3.47 -4.67 9.89
CA LEU A 114 -3.69 -5.38 8.65
C LEU A 114 -4.71 -6.50 8.83
N ASP A 115 -5.60 -6.63 7.86
CA ASP A 115 -6.58 -7.70 7.83
C ASP A 115 -5.92 -9.04 7.45
N GLY A 116 -6.66 -10.14 7.63
CA GLY A 116 -6.15 -11.49 7.40
C GLY A 116 -5.66 -11.75 5.98
N GLU A 117 -6.25 -11.13 4.95
CA GLU A 117 -5.85 -11.32 3.56
C GLU A 117 -4.53 -10.60 3.26
N SER A 118 -4.41 -9.34 3.68
CA SER A 118 -3.16 -8.58 3.57
C SER A 118 -2.00 -9.27 4.32
N VAL A 119 -2.27 -9.79 5.52
CA VAL A 119 -1.28 -10.56 6.30
C VAL A 119 -0.90 -11.86 5.59
N SER A 120 -1.88 -12.59 5.05
CA SER A 120 -1.62 -13.85 4.33
C SER A 120 -0.75 -13.61 3.11
N TYR A 121 -1.02 -12.55 2.35
CA TYR A 121 -0.18 -12.14 1.22
C TYR A 121 1.26 -11.91 1.66
N LEU A 122 1.48 -11.05 2.66
CA LEU A 122 2.84 -10.69 3.10
C LEU A 122 3.62 -11.91 3.63
N LYS A 123 2.96 -12.81 4.36
CA LYS A 123 3.61 -14.06 4.81
C LYS A 123 4.08 -14.92 3.64
N GLY A 124 3.21 -15.15 2.64
CA GLY A 124 3.59 -15.92 1.46
C GLY A 124 4.72 -15.26 0.66
N TRP A 125 4.67 -13.93 0.51
CA TRP A 125 5.75 -13.16 -0.12
C TRP A 125 7.08 -13.29 0.62
N LEU A 126 7.08 -13.26 1.96
CA LEU A 126 8.28 -13.40 2.78
C LEU A 126 8.86 -14.81 2.74
N GLU A 127 8.00 -15.84 2.80
CA GLU A 127 8.43 -17.22 2.65
C GLU A 127 9.13 -17.44 1.31
N TRP A 128 8.59 -16.86 0.24
CA TRP A 128 9.18 -16.91 -1.09
C TRP A 128 10.48 -16.10 -1.22
N SER A 129 10.52 -14.88 -0.67
CA SER A 129 11.67 -13.97 -0.78
C SER A 129 12.80 -14.25 0.24
N GLY A 130 12.59 -15.19 1.18
CA GLY A 130 13.52 -15.48 2.27
C GLY A 130 13.49 -14.46 3.40
N GLY A 131 12.47 -13.61 3.44
CA GLY A 131 12.20 -12.67 4.53
C GLY A 131 11.62 -13.35 5.77
N LYS A 132 11.53 -12.62 6.88
CA LYS A 132 10.97 -13.12 8.14
C LYS A 132 9.84 -12.21 8.59
N TRP A 133 8.63 -12.76 8.70
CA TRP A 133 7.52 -12.07 9.35
C TRP A 133 7.90 -11.73 10.79
N GLY A 134 7.51 -10.53 11.26
CA GLY A 134 7.93 -9.89 12.51
C GLY A 134 8.35 -10.85 13.63
N ARG A 135 9.52 -10.60 14.23
CA ARG A 135 10.05 -11.38 15.36
C ARG A 135 8.94 -11.58 16.40
N THR A 136 8.53 -12.82 16.62
CA THR A 136 7.76 -13.18 17.81
C THR A 136 8.61 -12.79 19.01
N CYS A 137 8.16 -11.83 19.82
CA CYS A 137 8.64 -11.70 21.18
C CYS A 137 8.37 -13.03 21.88
N SER A 138 9.42 -13.84 22.01
CA SER A 138 9.51 -14.98 22.92
C SER A 138 9.74 -14.51 24.33
#